data_AF-A0A1Q5SB85-F1
#
_entry.id   AF-A0A1Q5SB85-F1
#
_cell.length_a   1.000
_cell.length_b   1.000
_cell.length_c   1.000
_cell.angle_alpha   90.00
_cell.angle_beta   90.00
_cell.angle_gamma   90.00
#
_symmetry.space_group_name_H-M   'P 1'
#
loop_
_entity.id
_entity.type
_entity.pdbx_description
1 polymer ?
#
loop_
_entity_poly.entity_id
_entity_poly.type
_entity_poly.pdbx_seq_one_letter_code
_entity_poly.pdbx_strand_id
1 'polypeptide(L)' 'MSAGTAAAYCGESTVEAFLKRVGKEYPRPRVKEGRRQLWLKDDLDRAIAPDMVPGDLAEDL' A
#
# COMPACT_ATOMS: atom_id res chain seq x y z
N MET A 1 -6.08 -6.72 0.36
CA MET A 1 -6.26 -6.08 -0.97
C MET A 1 -5.49 -6.84 -2.03
N SER A 2 -6.05 -7.00 -3.24
CA SER A 2 -5.33 -7.57 -4.39
C SER A 2 -4.30 -6.56 -4.92
N ALA A 3 -3.39 -7.01 -5.80
CA ALA A 3 -2.38 -6.13 -6.39
C ALA A 3 -2.98 -4.92 -7.11
N GLY A 4 -4.10 -5.08 -7.82
CA GLY A 4 -4.79 -3.99 -8.50
C GLY A 4 -5.34 -2.95 -7.55
N THR A 5 -6.01 -3.39 -6.49
CA THR A 5 -6.55 -2.49 -5.46
C THR A 5 -5.44 -1.79 -4.69
N ALA A 6 -4.36 -2.51 -4.37
CA ALA A 6 -3.20 -1.94 -3.68
C ALA A 6 -2.49 -0.88 -4.53
N ALA A 7 -2.30 -1.12 -5.84
CA ALA A 7 -1.69 -0.16 -6.75
C ALA A 7 -2.50 1.14 -6.84
N ALA A 8 -3.83 1.02 -7.02
CA ALA A 8 -4.72 2.18 -7.03
C ALA A 8 -4.72 2.93 -5.68
N TYR A 9 -4.68 2.19 -4.57
CA TYR A 9 -4.59 2.76 -3.22
C TYR A 9 -3.32 3.57 -3.01
N CYS A 10 -2.18 3.07 -3.52
CA CYS A 10 -0.89 3.75 -3.44
C CYS A 10 -0.75 4.93 -4.44
N GLY A 11 -1.73 5.17 -5.32
CA GLY A 11 -1.65 6.20 -6.36
C GLY A 11 -0.78 5.82 -7.56
N GLU A 12 -0.47 4.54 -7.74
CA GLU A 12 0.36 4.07 -8.85
C GLU A 12 -0.46 3.96 -10.15
N SER A 13 0.13 4.36 -11.29
CA SER A 13 -0.56 4.36 -12.59
C SER A 13 -0.88 2.96 -13.11
N THR A 14 -0.07 1.95 -12.75
CA THR A 14 -0.28 0.56 -13.15
C THR A 14 0.11 -0.40 -12.03
N VAL A 15 -0.47 -1.61 -12.08
CA VAL A 15 -0.13 -2.69 -11.14
C VAL A 15 1.34 -3.09 -11.23
N GLU A 16 1.93 -3.05 -12.42
CA GLU A 16 3.34 -3.36 -12.63
C GLU A 16 4.28 -2.32 -12.00
N ALA A 17 3.91 -1.04 -12.06
CA ALA A 17 4.67 0.03 -11.40
C ALA A 17 4.70 -0.20 -9.87
N PHE A 18 3.53 -0.49 -9.29
CA PHE A 18 3.42 -0.89 -7.89
C PHE A 18 4.29 -2.12 -7.56
N LEU A 19 4.18 -3.20 -8.34
CA LEU A 19 4.93 -4.43 -8.11
C LEU A 19 6.46 -4.25 -8.22
N LYS A 20 6.95 -3.33 -9.06
CA LYS A 20 8.38 -2.98 -9.14
C LYS A 20 8.89 -2.27 -7.89
N ARG A 21 8.02 -1.51 -7.22
CA ARG A 21 8.32 -0.80 -5.97
C ARG A 21 8.13 -1.66 -4.72
N VAL A 22 7.31 -2.71 -4.79
CA VAL A 22 7.16 -3.71 -3.72
C VAL A 22 8.51 -4.35 -3.37
N GLY A 23 8.87 -4.29 -2.09
CA GLY A 23 10.15 -4.72 -1.56
C GLY A 23 11.23 -3.63 -1.53
N LYS A 24 10.93 -2.42 -2.04
CA LYS A 24 11.78 -1.23 -1.94
C LYS A 24 11.06 -0.11 -1.20
N GLU A 25 9.97 0.40 -1.78
CA GLU A 25 9.16 1.49 -1.23
C GLU A 25 7.90 0.94 -0.54
N TYR A 26 7.30 -0.12 -1.11
CA TYR A 26 6.12 -0.77 -0.51
C TYR A 26 6.48 -2.10 0.13
N PRO A 27 5.74 -2.52 1.17
CA PRO A 27 5.95 -3.82 1.81
C PRO A 27 5.60 -4.98 0.88
N ARG A 28 6.18 -6.14 1.18
CA ARG A 28 5.85 -7.41 0.50
C ARG A 28 4.42 -7.84 0.85
N PRO A 29 3.73 -8.58 -0.04
CA PRO A 29 2.39 -9.08 0.25
C PRO A 29 2.42 -9.98 1.49
N ARG A 30 1.43 -9.81 2.36
CA ARG A 30 1.28 -10.59 3.60
C ARG A 30 0.88 -12.03 3.31
N VAL A 31 0.07 -12.22 2.27
CA VAL A 31 -0.30 -13.54 1.75
C VAL A 31 0.27 -13.69 0.36
N LYS A 32 1.04 -14.75 0.14
CA LYS A 32 1.58 -15.12 -1.16
C LYS A 32 1.33 -16.61 -1.39
N GLU A 33 0.21 -16.92 -2.03
CA GLU A 33 -0.20 -18.28 -2.38
C GLU A 33 -0.28 -18.43 -3.90
N GLY A 34 0.76 -19.04 -4.48
CA GLY A 34 0.90 -19.14 -5.93
C GLY A 34 0.89 -17.77 -6.60
N ARG A 35 -0.12 -17.51 -7.44
CA ARG A 35 -0.33 -16.22 -8.13
C ARG A 35 -1.09 -15.20 -7.28
N ARG A 36 -1.67 -15.62 -6.15
CA ARG A 36 -2.48 -14.75 -5.30
C ARG A 36 -1.56 -14.02 -4.33
N GLN A 37 -1.57 -12.70 -4.44
CA GLN A 37 -0.82 -11.80 -3.57
C GLN A 37 -1.80 -10.83 -2.90
N LEU A 38 -1.73 -10.73 -1.57
CA LEU A 38 -2.56 -9.82 -0.80
C LEU A 38 -1.72 -8.90 0.08
N TRP A 39 -2.07 -7.62 0.05
CA TRP A 39 -1.53 -6.59 0.93
C TRP A 39 -2.57 -6.16 1.95
N LEU A 40 -2.10 -5.87 3.17
CA LEU A 40 -2.93 -5.23 4.18
C LEU A 40 -2.87 -3.71 3.99
N LYS A 41 -3.99 -3.04 4.29
CA LYS A 41 -4.08 -1.58 4.23
C LYS A 41 -3.08 -0.95 5.19
N ASP A 42 -3.03 -1.44 6.42
CA ASP A 42 -2.13 -0.98 7.49
C ASP A 42 -0.65 -0.99 7.07
N ASP A 43 -0.22 -2.06 6.40
CA ASP A 43 1.17 -2.18 5.92
C ASP A 43 1.46 -1.12 4.85
N LEU A 44 0.52 -0.88 3.94
CA LEU A 44 0.66 0.15 2.90
C LEU A 44 0.58 1.56 3.49
N ASP A 45 -0.31 1.82 4.45
CA ASP A 45 -0.43 3.11 5.13
C ASP A 45 0.87 3.50 5.81
N ARG A 46 1.49 2.58 6.56
CA ARG A 46 2.79 2.83 7.20
C ARG A 46 3.90 3.12 6.20
N ALA A 47 3.81 2.56 4.99
CA ALA A 47 4.80 2.78 3.95
C ALA A 47 4.59 4.10 3.19
N ILE A 48 3.33 4.50 2.97
CA ILE A 48 2.96 5.74 2.28
C ILE A 48 3.05 6.95 3.21
N ALA A 49 2.65 6.78 4.47
CA ALA A 49 2.56 7.82 5.47
C ALA A 49 3.20 7.39 6.81
N PRO A 50 4.52 7.17 6.84
CA PRO A 50 5.24 6.74 8.05
C PRO A 50 5.18 7.75 9.21
N ASP A 51 4.95 9.04 8.90
CA ASP A 51 4.90 10.14 9.86
C ASP A 51 3.47 10.52 10.28
N MET A 52 2.46 9.90 9.68
CA MET A 52 1.06 10.15 10.04
C MET A 52 0.73 9.32 11.29
N VAL A 53 1.22 9.80 12.44
CA VAL A 53 0.59 9.52 13.74
C VAL A 53 -0.92 9.82 13.60
N PRO A 54 -1.82 9.01 14.19
CA PRO A 54 -3.25 9.32 14.19
C PRO A 54 -3.51 10.52 15.12
N GLY A 55 -3.27 11.71 14.59
CA GLY A 55 -3.50 13.02 15.17
C GLY A 55 -3.24 14.04 14.06
N ASP A 56 -4.13 15.00 13.87
CA ASP A 56 -4.03 16.10 12.88
C ASP A 56 -4.49 15.82 11.43
N LEU A 57 -5.60 15.11 11.24
CA LEU A 57 -6.48 15.34 10.08
C LEU A 57 -7.95 15.51 10.50
N ALA A 58 -8.17 16.21 11.60
CA ALA A 58 -9.49 16.66 12.03
C ALA A 58 -9.39 18.10 12.54
N GLU A 59 -9.11 19.05 11.66
CA GLU A 59 -9.45 20.46 11.85
C GLU A 59 -9.33 21.19 10.49
N ASP A 60 -10.35 21.05 9.66
CA ASP A 60 -10.86 22.16 8.82
C ASP A 60 -12.30 21.82 8.40
N LEU A 61 -13.25 22.08 9.30
CA LEU A 61 -14.59 22.60 8.98
C LEU A 61 -15.27 23.21 10.21
#